data_AF-D3LCF3-F1
#
_entry.id   AF-D3LCF3-F1
#
_cell.length_a   1.000
_cell.length_b   1.000
_cell.length_c   1.000
_cell.angle_alpha   90.00
_cell.angle_beta   90.00
_cell.angle_gamma   90.00
#
_symmetry.space_group_name_H-M   'P 1'
#
loop_
_entity.id
_entity.type
_entity.pdbx_description
1 polymer ?
#
loop_
_entity_poly.entity_id
_entity_poly.type
_entity_poly.pdbx_seq_one_letter_code
_entity_poly.pdbx_strand_id
1 'polypeptide(L)'
;MNDTEQIQALITRLGIGKELATDFYNDGVAQVLDYTNRKKLVGNMPVYAKKLAIIAFNRNGTEGETERVEGGVTNEFEAGIPLSIRQSLAKYRRAVIGELP
;
A
#
# COMPACT_ATOMS: atom_id res chain seq x y z
N MET A 1 -15.31 -3.83 6.95
CA MET A 1 -14.69 -2.77 6.12
C MET A 1 -14.66 -3.30 4.72
N ASN A 2 -15.50 -2.73 3.85
CA ASN A 2 -15.63 -3.19 2.47
C ASN A 2 -14.65 -2.43 1.57
N ASP A 3 -14.11 -3.10 0.54
CA ASP A 3 -13.19 -2.53 -0.45
C ASP A 3 -13.76 -1.27 -1.10
N THR A 4 -15.07 -1.25 -1.37
CA THR A 4 -15.81 -0.09 -1.90
C THR A 4 -15.68 1.16 -1.03
N GLU A 5 -15.69 1.01 0.30
CA GLU A 5 -15.53 2.15 1.22
C GLU A 5 -14.11 2.71 1.16
N GLN A 6 -13.11 1.84 0.95
CA GLN A 6 -11.72 2.28 0.82
C GLN A 6 -11.48 3.00 -0.49
N ILE A 7 -12.05 2.50 -1.59
CA ILE A 7 -11.99 3.15 -2.91
C ILE A 7 -12.70 4.51 -2.87
N GLN A 8 -13.88 4.60 -2.26
CA GLN A 8 -14.59 5.88 -2.12
C GLN A 8 -13.78 6.89 -1.29
N ALA A 9 -13.14 6.43 -0.21
CA ALA A 9 -12.25 7.27 0.58
C ALA A 9 -11.02 7.74 -0.20
N LEU A 10 -10.48 6.93 -1.12
CA LEU A 10 -9.38 7.33 -2.01
C LEU A 10 -9.82 8.42 -2.98
N ILE A 11 -10.98 8.26 -3.62
CA ILE A 11 -11.57 9.25 -4.52
C ILE A 11 -11.69 10.60 -3.80
N THR A 12 -12.30 10.61 -2.62
CA THR A 12 -12.51 11.85 -1.86
C THR A 12 -11.19 12.46 -1.37
N ARG A 13 -10.20 11.64 -0.98
CA ARG A 13 -8.95 12.14 -0.39
C ARG A 13 -7.93 12.62 -1.43
N LEU A 14 -7.86 11.96 -2.58
CA LEU A 14 -6.91 12.27 -3.64
C LEU A 14 -7.52 13.12 -4.76
N GLY A 15 -8.84 13.27 -4.80
CA GLY A 15 -9.54 14.00 -5.86
C GLY A 15 -9.45 13.33 -7.23
N ILE A 16 -9.18 12.02 -7.28
CA ILE A 16 -9.00 11.26 -8.51
C ILE A 16 -10.29 10.57 -8.96
N GLY A 17 -10.34 10.22 -10.25
CA GLY A 17 -11.45 9.42 -10.81
C GLY A 17 -11.55 8.03 -10.18
N LYS A 18 -12.76 7.46 -10.22
CA LYS A 18 -13.05 6.12 -9.68
C LYS A 18 -12.16 5.03 -10.29
N GLU A 19 -11.88 5.13 -11.59
CA GLU A 19 -11.06 4.17 -12.32
C GLU A 19 -9.63 4.15 -11.79
N LEU A 20 -8.98 5.32 -11.72
CA LEU A 20 -7.66 5.50 -11.11
C LEU A 20 -7.64 5.06 -9.64
N ALA A 21 -8.63 5.43 -8.85
CA ALA A 21 -8.72 5.01 -7.44
C ALA A 21 -8.80 3.48 -7.30
N THR A 22 -9.52 2.83 -8.20
CA THR A 22 -9.68 1.37 -8.22
C THR A 22 -8.37 0.70 -8.62
N ASP A 23 -7.68 1.23 -9.63
CA ASP A 23 -6.38 0.74 -10.09
C ASP A 23 -5.32 0.80 -8.97
N PHE A 24 -5.11 1.96 -8.37
CA PHE A 24 -4.18 2.13 -7.24
C PHE A 24 -4.56 1.27 -6.03
N TYR A 25 -5.85 1.12 -5.77
CA TYR A 25 -6.31 0.25 -4.69
C TYR A 25 -5.97 -1.22 -4.97
N ASN A 26 -6.23 -1.70 -6.19
CA ASN A 26 -5.93 -3.08 -6.60
C ASN A 26 -4.43 -3.38 -6.54
N ASP A 27 -3.58 -2.44 -6.95
CA ASP A 27 -2.12 -2.56 -6.82
C ASP A 27 -1.71 -2.68 -5.34
N GLY A 28 -2.24 -1.80 -4.48
CA GLY A 28 -2.01 -1.87 -3.04
C GLY A 28 -2.51 -3.18 -2.42
N VAL A 29 -3.62 -3.72 -2.91
CA VAL A 29 -4.13 -5.03 -2.48
C VAL A 29 -3.18 -6.15 -2.88
N ALA A 30 -2.71 -6.16 -4.14
CA ALA A 30 -1.75 -7.16 -4.63
C ALA A 30 -0.48 -7.16 -3.77
N GLN A 31 0.09 -5.99 -3.46
CA GLN A 31 1.26 -5.87 -2.59
C GLN A 31 1.01 -6.39 -1.17
N VAL A 32 -0.14 -6.07 -0.56
CA VAL A 32 -0.48 -6.56 0.79
C VAL A 32 -0.63 -8.09 0.80
N LEU A 33 -1.27 -8.64 -0.23
CA LEU A 33 -1.48 -10.08 -0.37
C LEU A 33 -0.17 -10.83 -0.57
N ASP A 34 0.70 -10.31 -1.45
CA ASP A 34 2.04 -10.82 -1.69
C ASP A 34 2.86 -10.83 -0.39
N TYR A 35 2.95 -9.68 0.29
CA TYR A 35 3.71 -9.55 1.53
C TYR A 35 3.19 -10.48 2.65
N THR A 36 1.87 -10.63 2.76
CA THR A 36 1.27 -11.48 3.81
C THR A 36 1.19 -12.96 3.43
N ASN A 37 1.57 -13.32 2.19
CA ASN A 37 1.40 -14.65 1.61
C ASN A 37 -0.05 -15.15 1.71
N ARG A 38 -1.00 -14.31 1.31
CA ARG A 38 -2.44 -14.60 1.36
C ARG A 38 -3.10 -14.39 0.02
N LYS A 39 -4.20 -15.11 -0.22
CA LYS A 39 -5.03 -14.99 -1.42
C LYS A 39 -6.21 -14.03 -1.25
N LYS A 40 -6.52 -13.62 -0.02
CA LYS A 40 -7.66 -12.77 0.34
C LYS A 40 -7.31 -11.84 1.49
N LEU A 41 -7.84 -10.62 1.45
CA LEU A 41 -7.70 -9.63 2.51
C LEU A 41 -8.48 -10.10 3.74
N VAL A 42 -7.88 -9.98 4.93
CA VAL A 42 -8.53 -10.33 6.20
C VAL A 42 -8.40 -9.21 7.22
N GLY A 43 -9.44 -9.02 8.04
CA GLY A 43 -9.48 -7.99 9.07
C GLY A 43 -9.26 -6.60 8.49
N ASN A 44 -8.19 -5.93 8.91
CA ASN A 44 -7.91 -4.53 8.56
C ASN A 44 -6.94 -4.38 7.38
N MET A 45 -6.62 -5.47 6.64
CA MET A 45 -5.81 -5.43 5.42
C MET A 45 -6.23 -4.37 4.38
N PRO A 46 -7.54 -4.20 4.09
CA PRO A 46 -8.02 -3.18 3.14
C PRO A 46 -7.53 -1.76 3.45
N VAL A 47 -7.29 -1.44 4.72
CA VAL A 47 -6.81 -0.12 5.15
C VAL A 47 -5.36 0.10 4.74
N TYR A 48 -4.54 -0.96 4.77
CA TYR A 48 -3.13 -0.87 4.37
C TYR A 48 -3.00 -0.76 2.84
N ALA A 49 -3.83 -1.47 2.07
CA ALA A 49 -3.91 -1.30 0.62
C ALA A 49 -4.24 0.14 0.22
N LYS A 50 -5.21 0.77 0.90
CA LYS A 50 -5.51 2.20 0.74
C LYS A 50 -4.31 3.10 1.03
N LYS A 51 -3.58 2.82 2.12
CA LYS A 51 -2.39 3.62 2.46
C LYS A 51 -1.30 3.50 1.38
N LEU A 52 -1.09 2.31 0.84
CA LEU A 52 -0.17 2.08 -0.27
C LEU A 52 -0.59 2.83 -1.52
N ALA A 53 -1.88 2.80 -1.88
CA ALA A 53 -2.45 3.56 -2.98
C ALA A 53 -2.15 5.07 -2.87
N ILE A 54 -2.32 5.65 -1.67
CA ILE A 54 -2.01 7.07 -1.41
C ILE A 54 -0.52 7.35 -1.62
N ILE A 55 0.35 6.48 -1.12
CA ILE A 55 1.80 6.65 -1.25
C ILE A 55 2.23 6.55 -2.72
N ALA A 56 1.73 5.55 -3.43
CA ALA A 56 2.01 5.34 -4.85
C ALA A 56 1.56 6.54 -5.70
N PHE A 57 0.36 7.06 -5.44
CA PHE A 57 -0.14 8.26 -6.10
C PHE A 57 0.72 9.49 -5.81
N ASN A 58 1.04 9.73 -4.54
CA ASN A 58 1.91 10.85 -4.16
C ASN A 58 3.28 10.73 -4.81
N ARG A 59 3.87 9.52 -4.87
CA ARG A 59 5.17 9.29 -5.51
C ARG A 59 5.12 9.57 -7.01
N ASN A 60 4.08 9.10 -7.71
CA ASN A 60 3.88 9.37 -9.14
C ASN A 60 3.75 10.88 -9.44
N GLY A 61 3.15 11.65 -8.53
CA GLY A 61 3.11 13.12 -8.64
C GLY A 61 4.43 13.82 -8.26
N THR A 62 5.26 13.18 -7.43
CA THR A 62 6.52 13.74 -6.88
C THR A 62 7.70 13.61 -7.85
N GLU A 63 7.62 12.73 -8.86
CA GLU A 63 8.66 12.57 -9.90
C GLU A 63 8.86 13.82 -10.78
N GLY A 64 7.97 14.82 -10.69
CA GLY A 64 8.12 16.11 -11.38
C GLY A 64 8.77 17.24 -10.54
N GLU A 65 8.86 17.12 -9.21
CA GLU A 65 9.14 18.30 -8.34
C GLU A 65 10.10 18.07 -7.15
N THR A 66 10.79 16.93 -7.00
CA THR A 66 11.56 16.69 -5.75
C THR A 66 13.01 16.25 -5.96
N GLU A 67 13.76 17.11 -6.65
CA GLU A 67 15.13 17.40 -6.24
C GLU A 67 15.11 18.52 -5.18
N ARG A 68 14.64 18.22 -3.97
CA ARG A 68 14.94 19.07 -2.82
C ARG A 68 15.07 18.22 -1.56
N VAL A 69 16.28 17.69 -1.41
CA VAL A 69 16.76 17.02 -0.20
C VAL A 69 17.07 18.12 0.82
N GLU A 70 16.10 18.47 1.65
CA GLU A 70 16.37 19.21 2.89
C GLU A 70 16.66 18.20 4.01
N GLY A 71 17.95 18.12 4.37
CA GLY A 71 18.36 17.82 5.74
C GLY A 71 18.27 16.37 6.21
N GLY A 72 19.23 15.53 5.78
CA GLY A 72 19.87 14.52 6.63
C GLY A 72 19.02 13.37 7.20
N VAL A 73 17.73 13.30 6.93
CA VAL A 73 16.92 12.11 7.20
C VAL A 73 16.95 11.27 5.93
N THR A 74 17.68 10.16 5.96
CA THR A 74 17.46 9.06 5.03
C THR A 74 16.03 8.57 5.25
N ASN A 75 15.06 9.23 4.61
CA ASN A 75 13.85 8.56 4.24
C ASN A 75 14.32 7.49 3.26
N GLU A 76 14.61 6.30 3.78
CA GLU A 76 14.76 5.12 2.97
C GLU A 76 13.51 5.09 2.11
N PHE A 77 13.65 5.51 0.86
CA PHE A 77 12.64 5.38 -0.19
C PHE A 77 12.54 3.88 -0.45
N GLU A 78 12.05 3.13 0.53
CA GLU A 78 11.95 1.69 0.46
C GLU A 78 11.07 1.38 -0.75
N ALA A 79 11.70 0.83 -1.80
CA ALA A 79 11.00 0.39 -2.98
C ALA A 79 10.00 -0.70 -2.56
N GLY A 80 8.73 -0.33 -2.38
CA GLY A 80 7.66 -1.22 -1.94
C GLY A 80 6.91 -0.71 -0.71
N ILE A 81 6.50 -1.63 0.15
CA ILE A 81 5.68 -1.34 1.33
C ILE A 81 6.55 -0.64 2.39
N PRO A 82 6.19 0.53 2.95
CA PRO A 82 6.98 1.19 3.98
C PRO A 82 6.98 0.42 5.31
N LEU A 83 8.06 0.54 6.08
CA LEU A 83 8.26 -0.15 7.37
C LEU A 83 7.06 -0.09 8.32
N SER A 84 6.42 1.08 8.48
CA SER A 84 5.23 1.24 9.36
C SER A 84 4.06 0.35 8.96
N ILE A 85 3.86 0.13 7.64
CA ILE A 85 2.84 -0.77 7.12
C ILE A 85 3.31 -2.22 7.27
N ARG A 86 4.58 -2.54 7.02
CA ARG A 86 5.15 -3.88 7.21
C ARG A 86 5.00 -4.38 8.64
N GLN A 87 5.34 -3.57 9.64
CA GLN A 87 5.19 -3.91 11.05
C GLN A 87 3.73 -4.22 11.39
N SER A 88 2.81 -3.43 10.85
CA SER A 88 1.38 -3.65 11.02
C SER A 88 0.86 -4.90 10.30
N LEU A 89 1.43 -5.23 9.14
CA LEU A 89 1.08 -6.40 8.34
C LEU A 89 1.74 -7.69 8.84
N ALA A 90 2.84 -7.60 9.60
CA ALA A 90 3.59 -8.74 10.12
C ALA A 90 2.70 -9.70 10.93
N LYS A 91 1.74 -9.16 11.71
CA LYS A 91 0.75 -9.95 12.48
C LYS A 91 -0.17 -10.80 11.60
N TYR A 92 -0.29 -10.47 10.33
CA TYR A 92 -1.13 -11.20 9.38
C TYR A 92 -0.34 -12.15 8.49
N ARG A 93 1.00 -12.03 8.45
CA ARG A 93 1.87 -12.91 7.66
C ARG A 93 1.65 -14.34 8.09
N ARG A 94 1.23 -15.20 7.15
CA ARG A 94 1.23 -16.64 7.40
C ARG A 94 2.65 -17.14 7.26
N ALA A 95 3.10 -17.95 8.22
CA ALA A 95 4.29 -18.76 8.00
C ALA A 95 4.00 -19.65 6.79
N VAL A 96 4.78 -19.51 5.74
CA VAL A 96 4.86 -20.54 4.70
C VAL A 96 5.52 -21.71 5.40
N ILE A 97 4.73 -22.70 5.80
CA ILE A 97 5.27 -24.01 6.15
C ILE A 97 5.72 -24.55 4.79
N GLY A 98 6.99 -24.30 4.46
CA GLY A 98 7.60 -24.99 3.33
C GLY A 98 7.47 -26.47 3.63
N GLU A 99 6.78 -27.20 2.76
CA GLU A 99 7.00 -28.63 2.70
C GLU A 99 8.50 -28.80 2.46
N LEU A 100 9.19 -29.33 3.49
CA LEU A 100 10.58 -29.73 3.36
C LEU A 100 10.66 -30.76 2.22
N PRO A 101 11.60 -30.62 1.27
CA PRO A 101 11.81 -31.62 0.24
C PRO A 101 12.24 -32.97 0.83
#